data_AF-A0A5R8KBW9-F1
#
_entry.id   AF-A0A5R8KBW9-F1
#
_cell.length_a   1.000
_cell.length_b   1.000
_cell.length_c   1.000
_cell.angle_alpha   90.00
_cell.angle_beta   90.00
_cell.angle_gamma   90.00
#
_symmetry.space_group_name_H-M   'P 1'
#
loop_
_entity.id
_entity.type
_entity.pdbx_description
1 polymer ?
#
loop_
_entity_poly.entity_id
_entity_poly.type
_entity_poly.pdbx_seq_one_letter_code
_entity_poly.pdbx_strand_id
1 'polypeptide(L)'
;MSDLLKQLQTVTDALQKHGPNLDGPVWNKTVATFGKALEKFDSALQASIQGTAPGMRELETLLTKSSDKKLLDESFITKLSKEILGHKPEKTTASKMRTDFLKEIKSGNGSAKKALAYTQDFLHTAKAPKQKLPTKDDEALRREWTRLGGLDDDQLSYEVKNRYSGVSDLKLLAKASGLPLPKGIAKPDLIKLIVTNARRVHSHILYP
;
A
#
# COMPACT_ATOMS: atom_id res chain seq x y z
N MET A 1 24.09 12.96 -1.42
CA MET A 1 24.07 14.36 -0.91
C MET A 1 25.36 15.10 -1.21
N SER A 2 26.54 14.50 -0.98
CA SER A 2 27.85 15.07 -1.34
C SER A 2 27.97 15.50 -2.81
N ASP A 3 27.37 14.72 -3.72
CA ASP A 3 27.55 14.94 -5.15
C ASP A 3 26.70 16.10 -5.68
N LEU A 4 25.49 16.27 -5.12
CA LEU A 4 24.63 17.42 -5.41
C LEU A 4 25.26 18.73 -4.95
N LEU A 5 25.86 18.74 -3.75
CA LEU A 5 26.57 19.88 -3.19
C LEU A 5 27.75 20.29 -4.09
N LYS A 6 28.57 19.32 -4.52
CA LYS A 6 29.69 19.55 -5.45
C LYS A 6 29.22 20.08 -6.80
N GLN A 7 28.12 19.54 -7.33
CA GLN A 7 27.54 20.01 -8.60
C GLN A 7 27.02 21.45 -8.49
N LEU A 8 26.32 21.79 -7.40
CA LEU A 8 25.85 23.16 -7.16
C LEU A 8 27.01 24.15 -7.00
N GLN A 9 28.08 23.75 -6.31
CA GLN A 9 29.31 24.55 -6.23
C GLN A 9 29.94 24.78 -7.60
N THR A 10 30.09 23.71 -8.39
CA THR A 10 30.65 23.80 -9.75
C THR A 10 29.85 24.75 -10.64
N VAL A 11 28.51 24.67 -10.59
CA VAL A 11 27.61 25.56 -11.33
C VAL A 11 27.73 27.01 -10.84
N THR A 12 27.82 27.22 -9.52
CA THR A 12 27.99 28.55 -8.92
C THR A 12 29.30 29.19 -9.35
N ASP A 13 30.41 28.45 -9.30
CA ASP A 13 31.73 28.93 -9.72
C ASP A 13 31.76 29.28 -11.21
N ALA A 14 31.12 28.45 -12.05
CA ALA A 14 31.00 28.72 -13.48
C ALA A 14 30.17 29.97 -13.78
N LEU A 15 29.06 30.18 -13.06
CA LEU A 15 28.21 31.37 -13.19
C LEU A 15 28.93 32.63 -12.71
N GLN A 16 29.73 32.58 -11.65
CA GLN A 16 30.53 33.72 -11.21
C GLN A 16 31.61 34.10 -12.22
N LYS A 17 32.28 33.10 -12.80
CA LYS A 17 33.40 33.32 -13.73
C LYS A 17 32.96 33.73 -15.14
N HIS A 18 31.84 33.19 -15.61
CA HIS A 18 31.40 33.36 -17.00
C HIS A 18 30.05 34.08 -17.14
N GLY A 19 29.29 34.26 -16.06
CA GLY A 19 27.95 34.86 -16.07
C GLY A 19 27.79 36.17 -16.82
N PRO A 20 28.72 37.15 -16.72
CA PRO A 20 28.64 38.41 -17.46
C PRO A 20 28.67 38.25 -18.98
N ASN A 21 29.17 37.11 -19.48
CA ASN A 21 29.31 36.81 -20.91
C ASN A 21 28.23 35.84 -21.42
N LEU A 22 27.30 35.42 -20.55
CA LEU A 22 26.22 34.50 -20.91
C LEU A 22 24.95 35.30 -21.17
N ASP A 23 24.63 35.49 -22.45
CA ASP A 23 23.39 36.13 -22.90
C ASP A 23 22.84 35.42 -24.16
N GLY A 24 21.56 35.61 -24.40
CA GLY A 24 20.85 35.13 -25.57
C GLY A 24 19.51 34.47 -25.23
N PRO A 25 18.59 34.39 -26.20
CA PRO A 25 17.23 33.90 -25.95
C PRO A 25 17.16 32.49 -25.34
N VAL A 26 18.07 31.60 -25.77
CA VAL A 26 18.14 30.21 -25.29
C VAL A 26 18.67 30.14 -23.86
N TRP A 27 19.68 30.94 -23.53
CA TRP A 27 20.23 31.05 -22.18
C TRP A 27 19.19 31.61 -21.21
N ASN A 28 18.54 32.72 -21.58
CA ASN A 28 17.53 33.38 -20.75
C ASN A 28 16.35 32.45 -20.44
N LYS A 29 15.90 31.64 -21.43
CA LYS A 29 14.86 30.62 -21.22
C LYS A 29 15.32 29.49 -20.28
N THR A 30 16.58 29.08 -20.39
CA THR A 30 17.17 28.03 -19.55
C THR A 30 17.31 28.50 -18.10
N VAL A 31 17.79 29.74 -17.89
CA VAL A 31 17.85 30.39 -16.58
C VAL A 31 16.47 30.49 -15.94
N ALA A 32 15.45 30.93 -16.69
CA ALA A 32 14.08 31.00 -16.17
C ALA A 32 13.52 29.62 -15.78
N THR A 33 13.85 28.57 -16.54
CA THR A 33 13.44 27.20 -16.23
C THR A 33 14.17 26.66 -15.00
N PHE A 34 15.48 26.93 -14.90
CA PHE A 34 16.30 26.57 -13.74
C PHE A 34 15.83 27.28 -12.47
N GLY A 35 15.50 28.59 -12.54
CA GLY A 35 14.93 29.35 -11.43
C GLY A 35 13.65 28.73 -10.89
N LYS A 36 12.71 28.37 -11.77
CA LYS A 36 11.47 27.66 -11.36
C LYS A 36 11.75 26.29 -10.73
N ALA A 37 12.75 25.57 -11.22
CA ALA A 37 13.14 24.29 -10.64
C ALA A 37 13.78 24.47 -9.25
N LEU A 38 14.59 25.52 -9.08
CA LEU A 38 15.22 25.89 -7.82
C LEU A 38 14.18 26.30 -6.77
N GLU A 39 13.20 27.13 -7.14
CA GLU A 39 12.07 27.50 -6.27
C GLU A 39 11.26 26.28 -5.80
N LYS A 40 11.02 25.31 -6.70
CA LYS A 40 10.36 24.05 -6.34
C LYS A 40 11.22 23.21 -5.40
N PHE A 41 12.53 23.15 -5.63
CA PHE A 41 13.47 22.44 -4.78
C PHE A 41 13.53 23.09 -3.38
N ASP A 42 13.63 24.41 -3.30
CA ASP A 42 13.63 25.15 -2.03
C ASP A 42 12.31 24.97 -1.29
N SER A 43 11.17 25.06 -1.97
CA SER A 43 9.86 24.77 -1.36
C SER A 43 9.78 23.36 -0.79
N ALA A 44 10.31 22.36 -1.50
CA ALA A 44 10.36 20.98 -1.02
C ALA A 44 11.36 20.79 0.14
N LEU A 45 12.48 21.50 0.12
CA LEU A 45 13.47 21.53 1.19
C LEU A 45 12.87 22.16 2.46
N GLN A 46 12.24 23.32 2.35
CA GLN A 46 11.55 24.00 3.46
C GLN A 46 10.41 23.16 4.01
N ALA A 47 9.60 22.53 3.15
CA ALA A 47 8.55 21.60 3.60
C ALA A 47 9.14 20.39 4.32
N SER A 48 10.31 19.91 3.91
CA SER A 48 11.01 18.81 4.59
C SER A 48 11.60 19.27 5.94
N ILE A 49 12.19 20.47 6.01
CA ILE A 49 12.73 21.08 7.23
C ILE A 49 11.62 21.33 8.25
N GLN A 50 10.45 21.81 7.81
CA GLN A 50 9.32 22.16 8.66
C GLN A 50 8.42 20.95 9.01
N GLY A 51 8.73 19.74 8.52
CA GLY A 51 7.92 18.55 8.77
C GLY A 51 6.56 18.54 8.05
N THR A 52 6.37 19.41 7.06
CA THR A 52 5.17 19.56 6.21
C THR A 52 5.37 18.90 4.85
N ALA A 53 6.06 17.77 4.81
CA ALA A 53 6.18 16.95 3.61
C ALA A 53 4.77 16.68 3.02
N PRO A 54 4.60 16.75 1.68
CA PRO A 54 3.29 16.52 1.05
C PRO A 54 2.66 15.20 1.51
N GLY A 55 1.41 15.25 1.99
CA GLY A 55 0.69 14.09 2.50
C GLY A 55 0.85 13.81 4.01
N MET A 56 1.71 14.55 4.72
CA MET A 56 2.02 14.24 6.12
C MET A 56 0.88 14.55 7.08
N ARG A 57 0.14 15.65 6.83
CA ARG A 57 -1.01 16.04 7.66
C ARG A 57 -2.16 15.06 7.48
N GLU A 58 -2.44 14.64 6.25
CA GLU A 58 -3.43 13.61 5.95
C GLU A 58 -3.04 12.26 6.56
N LEU A 59 -1.77 11.88 6.46
CA LEU A 59 -1.24 10.64 7.05
C LEU A 59 -1.38 10.66 8.57
N GLU A 60 -0.99 11.75 9.24
CA GLU A 60 -1.17 11.90 10.69
C GLU A 60 -2.64 11.76 11.08
N THR A 61 -3.53 12.37 10.30
CA THR A 61 -4.97 12.31 10.52
C THR A 61 -5.48 10.87 10.40
N LEU A 62 -5.10 10.14 9.35
CA LEU A 62 -5.50 8.74 9.16
C LEU A 62 -4.98 7.82 10.26
N LEU A 63 -3.72 7.97 10.65
CA LEU A 63 -3.09 7.08 11.62
C LEU A 63 -3.54 7.35 13.07
N THR A 64 -3.89 8.59 13.43
CA THR A 64 -4.12 8.93 14.85
C THR A 64 -5.54 9.42 15.16
N LYS A 65 -6.19 10.11 14.23
CA LYS A 65 -7.45 10.84 14.46
C LYS A 65 -8.66 10.23 13.75
N SER A 66 -8.48 9.47 12.68
CA SER A 66 -9.57 8.86 11.92
C SER A 66 -10.37 7.85 12.76
N SER A 67 -11.69 7.76 12.49
CA SER A 67 -12.55 6.68 13.00
C SER A 67 -12.07 5.30 12.55
N ASP A 68 -11.37 5.25 11.42
CA ASP A 68 -10.89 4.01 10.80
C ASP A 68 -9.55 3.53 11.36
N LYS A 69 -8.93 4.28 12.26
CA LYS A 69 -7.64 3.91 12.87
C LYS A 69 -7.68 2.54 13.57
N LYS A 70 -8.88 2.07 13.95
CA LYS A 70 -9.09 0.72 14.50
C LYS A 70 -8.83 -0.40 13.49
N LEU A 71 -8.98 -0.12 12.20
CA LEU A 71 -8.64 -1.05 11.11
C LEU A 71 -7.13 -1.12 10.88
N LEU A 72 -6.38 -0.13 11.36
CA LEU A 72 -4.92 -0.02 11.21
C LEU A 72 -4.22 -0.67 12.42
N ASP A 73 -4.31 -2.00 12.49
CA ASP A 73 -3.78 -2.83 13.59
C ASP A 73 -2.24 -2.95 13.61
N GLU A 74 -1.69 -3.64 14.61
CA GLU A 74 -0.24 -3.86 14.76
C GLU A 74 0.37 -4.54 13.51
N SER A 75 -0.39 -5.45 12.88
CA SER A 75 0.04 -6.17 11.68
C SER A 75 0.17 -5.21 10.49
N PHE A 76 -0.81 -4.34 10.28
CA PHE A 76 -0.75 -3.31 9.25
C PHE A 76 0.43 -2.36 9.47
N ILE A 77 0.60 -1.84 10.70
CA ILE A 77 1.69 -0.88 10.97
C ILE A 77 3.07 -1.54 10.83
N THR A 78 3.22 -2.81 11.22
CA THR A 78 4.45 -3.56 10.98
C THR A 78 4.79 -3.67 9.49
N LYS A 79 3.78 -3.92 8.64
CA LYS A 79 3.96 -3.97 7.18
C LYS A 79 4.28 -2.59 6.62
N LEU A 80 3.55 -1.56 7.05
CA LEU A 80 3.75 -0.18 6.61
C LEU A 80 5.17 0.30 6.94
N SER A 81 5.65 0.10 8.17
CA SER A 81 7.02 0.44 8.56
C SER A 81 8.05 -0.32 7.73
N LYS A 82 7.86 -1.63 7.49
CA LYS A 82 8.79 -2.40 6.67
C LYS A 82 8.85 -1.89 5.23
N GLU A 83 7.70 -1.53 4.66
CA GLU A 83 7.59 -1.08 3.27
C GLU A 83 8.08 0.36 3.04
N ILE A 84 7.91 1.24 4.04
CA ILE A 84 8.24 2.66 3.92
C ILE A 84 9.61 2.99 4.52
N LEU A 85 9.93 2.40 5.67
CA LEU A 85 11.17 2.68 6.43
C LEU A 85 12.21 1.55 6.28
N GLY A 86 11.83 0.40 5.71
CA GLY A 86 12.76 -0.73 5.49
C GLY A 86 12.96 -1.62 6.71
N HIS A 87 12.40 -1.28 7.88
CA HIS A 87 12.52 -2.07 9.10
C HIS A 87 11.19 -2.24 9.82
N LYS A 88 11.15 -3.23 10.71
CA LYS A 88 9.99 -3.46 11.58
C LYS A 88 10.08 -2.51 12.79
N PRO A 89 8.94 -2.00 13.29
CA PRO A 89 8.90 -1.22 14.51
C PRO A 89 9.09 -2.14 15.72
N GLU A 90 9.44 -1.57 16.87
CA GLU A 90 9.45 -2.31 18.13
C GLU A 90 8.05 -2.86 18.44
N LYS A 91 7.97 -4.12 18.89
CA LYS A 91 6.71 -4.78 19.23
C LYS A 91 6.08 -4.13 20.47
N THR A 92 5.22 -3.15 20.23
CA THR A 92 4.46 -2.42 21.25
C THR A 92 2.98 -2.37 20.86
N THR A 93 2.20 -1.42 21.38
CA THR A 93 0.78 -1.25 21.01
C THR A 93 0.66 -0.55 19.66
N ALA A 94 -0.38 -0.85 18.87
CA ALA A 94 -0.61 -0.18 17.59
C ALA A 94 -0.62 1.36 17.71
N SER A 95 -1.10 1.90 18.84
CA SER A 95 -1.08 3.34 19.10
C SER A 95 0.34 3.90 19.19
N LYS A 96 1.23 3.20 19.91
CA LYS A 96 2.62 3.62 20.06
C LYS A 96 3.38 3.46 18.73
N MET A 97 3.19 2.33 18.05
CA MET A 97 3.79 2.08 16.73
C MET A 97 3.40 3.15 15.69
N ARG A 98 2.15 3.64 15.69
CA ARG A 98 1.72 4.73 14.79
C ARG A 98 2.42 6.05 15.11
N THR A 99 2.55 6.39 16.39
CA THR A 99 3.24 7.61 16.82
C THR A 99 4.71 7.57 16.46
N ASP A 100 5.37 6.43 16.69
CA ASP A 100 6.80 6.28 16.40
C ASP A 100 7.07 6.28 14.89
N PHE A 101 6.24 5.60 14.10
CA PHE A 101 6.27 5.68 12.64
C PHE A 101 6.15 7.12 12.12
N LEU A 102 5.21 7.90 12.67
CA LEU A 102 5.05 9.30 12.29
C LEU A 102 6.27 10.15 12.65
N LYS A 103 6.89 9.91 13.81
CA LYS A 103 8.13 10.62 14.20
C LYS A 103 9.25 10.32 13.20
N GLU A 104 9.44 9.07 12.84
CA GLU A 104 10.50 8.66 11.90
C GLU A 104 10.30 9.24 10.49
N ILE A 105 9.06 9.30 10.01
CA ILE A 105 8.76 10.00 8.74
C ILE A 105 9.03 11.51 8.85
N LYS A 106 8.66 12.16 9.97
CA LYS A 106 8.96 13.60 10.18
C LYS A 106 10.46 13.86 10.23
N SER A 107 11.25 12.92 10.75
CA SER A 107 12.71 13.01 10.82
C SER A 107 13.42 12.73 9.50
N GLY A 108 12.70 12.51 8.40
CA GLY A 108 13.25 12.44 7.04
C GLY A 108 13.60 11.04 6.53
N ASN A 109 13.28 9.98 7.30
CA ASN A 109 13.63 8.61 6.92
C ASN A 109 12.63 7.95 5.96
N GLY A 110 11.52 8.61 5.58
CA GLY A 110 10.49 8.00 4.72
C GLY A 110 9.64 9.00 3.93
N SER A 111 9.03 8.54 2.83
CA SER A 111 8.14 9.36 2.01
C SER A 111 6.71 9.37 2.57
N ALA A 112 6.30 10.50 3.17
CA ALA A 112 4.95 10.70 3.69
C ALA A 112 3.85 10.45 2.65
N LYS A 113 4.08 10.88 1.40
CA LYS A 113 3.15 10.66 0.28
C LYS A 113 2.98 9.18 -0.06
N LYS A 114 4.07 8.39 -0.07
CA LYS A 114 4.01 6.94 -0.32
C LYS A 114 3.26 6.23 0.82
N ALA A 115 3.55 6.60 2.07
CA ALA A 115 2.86 6.06 3.24
C ALA A 115 1.36 6.39 3.25
N LEU A 116 0.99 7.61 2.86
CA LEU A 116 -0.40 8.03 2.73
C LEU A 116 -1.15 7.18 1.71
N ALA A 117 -0.61 7.03 0.51
CA ALA A 117 -1.22 6.23 -0.55
C ALA A 117 -1.42 4.77 -0.12
N TYR A 118 -0.40 4.16 0.50
CA TYR A 118 -0.48 2.80 1.02
C TYR A 118 -1.58 2.64 2.09
N THR A 119 -1.68 3.62 3.00
CA THR A 119 -2.69 3.61 4.06
C THR A 119 -4.10 3.78 3.50
N GLN A 120 -4.28 4.65 2.52
CA GLN A 120 -5.57 4.87 1.86
C GLN A 120 -6.03 3.63 1.09
N ASP A 121 -5.13 2.98 0.35
CA ASP A 121 -5.42 1.75 -0.39
C ASP A 121 -5.85 0.60 0.55
N PHE A 122 -5.12 0.43 1.66
CA PHE A 122 -5.49 -0.54 2.68
C PHE A 122 -6.86 -0.25 3.30
N LEU A 123 -7.16 1.02 3.62
CA LEU A 123 -8.46 1.40 4.17
C LEU A 123 -9.59 1.22 3.15
N HIS A 124 -9.35 1.52 1.88
CA HIS A 124 -10.32 1.28 0.81
C HIS A 124 -10.66 -0.21 0.71
N THR A 125 -9.63 -1.07 0.71
CA THR A 125 -9.77 -2.53 0.81
C THR A 125 -10.52 -2.98 2.05
N ALA A 126 -10.13 -2.49 3.24
CA ALA A 126 -10.68 -2.94 4.52
C ALA A 126 -12.15 -2.54 4.70
N LYS A 127 -12.57 -1.45 4.06
CA LYS A 127 -13.94 -0.94 4.05
C LYS A 127 -14.80 -1.48 2.92
N ALA A 128 -14.21 -2.16 1.94
CA ALA A 128 -14.97 -2.72 0.83
C ALA A 128 -16.08 -3.65 1.39
N PRO A 129 -17.33 -3.48 0.94
CA PRO A 129 -18.44 -4.26 1.46
C PRO A 129 -18.17 -5.76 1.26
N LYS A 130 -18.12 -6.51 2.36
CA LYS A 130 -18.00 -7.96 2.33
C LYS A 130 -19.24 -8.52 1.65
N GLN A 131 -19.08 -9.09 0.46
CA GLN A 131 -20.19 -9.72 -0.23
C GLN A 131 -20.60 -10.97 0.56
N LYS A 132 -21.79 -10.93 1.17
CA LYS A 132 -22.38 -12.13 1.77
C LYS A 132 -22.63 -13.14 0.66
N LEU A 133 -22.11 -14.36 0.82
CA LEU A 133 -22.44 -15.45 -0.07
C LEU A 133 -23.95 -15.68 -0.05
N PRO A 134 -24.62 -15.84 -1.20
CA PRO A 134 -26.02 -16.23 -1.22
C PRO A 134 -26.15 -17.61 -0.59
N THR A 135 -26.81 -17.68 0.58
CA THR A 135 -26.88 -18.91 1.39
C THR A 135 -27.86 -19.96 0.87
N LYS A 136 -28.63 -19.64 -0.18
CA LYS A 136 -29.70 -20.49 -0.73
C LYS A 136 -29.57 -20.78 -2.23
N ASP A 137 -28.55 -20.25 -2.90
CA ASP A 137 -28.36 -20.41 -4.34
C ASP A 137 -27.08 -21.21 -4.60
N ASP A 138 -27.24 -22.52 -4.76
CA ASP A 138 -26.15 -23.45 -5.04
C ASP A 138 -25.44 -23.14 -6.36
N GLU A 139 -26.14 -22.56 -7.35
CA GLU A 139 -25.56 -22.20 -8.63
C GLU A 139 -24.68 -20.96 -8.50
N ALA A 140 -25.12 -19.95 -7.74
CA ALA A 140 -24.28 -18.80 -7.41
C ALA A 140 -23.05 -19.20 -6.59
N LEU A 141 -23.18 -20.16 -5.66
CA LEU A 141 -22.04 -20.67 -4.90
C LEU A 141 -21.04 -21.42 -5.79
N ARG A 142 -21.50 -22.20 -6.78
CA ARG A 142 -20.64 -22.87 -7.77
C ARG A 142 -19.97 -21.87 -8.72
N ARG A 143 -20.68 -20.84 -9.18
CA ARG A 143 -20.10 -19.75 -9.99
C ARG A 143 -18.97 -19.05 -9.23
N GLU A 144 -19.20 -18.76 -7.95
CA GLU A 144 -18.19 -18.14 -7.11
C GLU A 144 -16.98 -19.05 -6.89
N TRP A 145 -17.21 -20.35 -6.69
CA TRP A 145 -16.14 -21.35 -6.63
C TRP A 145 -15.27 -21.36 -7.89
N THR A 146 -15.90 -21.38 -9.06
CA THR A 146 -15.20 -21.34 -10.36
C THR A 146 -14.43 -20.04 -10.56
N ARG A 147 -15.00 -18.90 -10.12
CA ARG A 147 -14.33 -17.60 -10.17
C ARG A 147 -13.05 -17.61 -9.32
N LEU A 148 -13.12 -18.12 -8.10
CA LEU A 148 -11.95 -18.23 -7.21
C LEU A 148 -10.84 -19.09 -7.83
N GLY A 149 -11.19 -20.13 -8.59
CA GLY A 149 -10.22 -20.99 -9.27
C GLY A 149 -9.43 -20.30 -10.39
N GLY A 150 -9.94 -19.20 -10.94
CA GLY A 150 -9.28 -18.43 -12.01
C GLY A 150 -8.44 -17.25 -11.52
N LEU A 151 -8.35 -17.04 -10.21
CA LEU A 151 -7.52 -15.99 -9.61
C LEU A 151 -6.07 -16.44 -9.42
N ASP A 152 -5.14 -15.51 -9.54
CA ASP A 152 -3.75 -15.73 -9.16
C ASP A 152 -3.58 -15.90 -7.63
N ASP A 153 -2.42 -16.40 -7.19
CA ASP A 153 -2.15 -16.70 -5.78
C ASP A 153 -2.34 -15.50 -4.84
N ASP A 154 -1.99 -14.30 -5.31
CA ASP A 154 -2.06 -13.06 -4.52
C ASP A 154 -3.51 -12.56 -4.43
N GLN A 155 -4.24 -12.57 -5.55
CA GLN A 155 -5.67 -12.23 -5.65
C GLN A 155 -6.53 -13.21 -4.87
N LEU A 156 -6.24 -14.50 -4.97
CA LEU A 156 -6.98 -15.55 -4.26
C LEU A 156 -6.74 -15.47 -2.75
N SER A 157 -5.50 -15.26 -2.33
CA SER A 157 -5.18 -15.04 -0.91
C SER A 157 -5.87 -13.80 -0.37
N TYR A 158 -5.93 -12.73 -1.16
CA TYR A 158 -6.63 -11.50 -0.82
C TYR A 158 -8.15 -11.72 -0.68
N GLU A 159 -8.77 -12.33 -1.69
CA GLU A 159 -10.21 -12.61 -1.74
C GLU A 159 -10.64 -13.53 -0.59
N VAL A 160 -9.90 -14.62 -0.38
CA VAL A 160 -10.20 -15.58 0.68
C VAL A 160 -10.04 -14.98 2.08
N LYS A 161 -9.04 -14.11 2.27
CA LYS A 161 -8.76 -13.48 3.56
C LYS A 161 -9.70 -12.32 3.90
N ASN A 162 -10.05 -11.51 2.91
CA ASN A 162 -10.75 -10.24 3.12
C ASN A 162 -12.25 -10.33 2.81
N ARG A 163 -12.66 -11.12 1.81
CA ARG A 163 -14.07 -11.24 1.36
C ARG A 163 -14.87 -12.28 2.16
N TYR A 164 -14.25 -13.39 2.58
CA TYR A 164 -14.91 -14.45 3.36
C TYR A 164 -14.36 -14.50 4.80
N SER A 165 -14.92 -13.65 5.66
CA SER A 165 -14.45 -13.56 7.05
C SER A 165 -14.77 -14.78 7.91
N GLY A 166 -15.86 -15.50 7.62
CA GLY A 166 -16.33 -16.63 8.44
C GLY A 166 -15.87 -18.00 7.95
N VAL A 167 -15.51 -18.89 8.89
CA VAL A 167 -15.35 -20.33 8.60
C VAL A 167 -16.66 -20.93 8.09
N SER A 168 -17.81 -20.39 8.51
CA SER A 168 -19.13 -20.74 7.99
C SER A 168 -19.26 -20.53 6.49
N ASP A 169 -18.78 -19.40 5.98
CA ASP A 169 -18.89 -19.02 4.57
C ASP A 169 -18.03 -19.93 3.70
N LEU A 170 -16.80 -20.21 4.16
CA LEU A 170 -15.90 -21.15 3.52
C LEU A 170 -16.46 -22.58 3.52
N LYS A 171 -17.14 -23.01 4.60
CA LYS A 171 -17.82 -24.31 4.66
C LYS A 171 -19.01 -24.39 3.71
N LEU A 172 -19.79 -23.31 3.57
CA LEU A 172 -20.89 -23.24 2.60
C LEU A 172 -20.37 -23.36 1.17
N LEU A 173 -19.32 -22.60 0.85
CA LEU A 173 -18.65 -22.62 -0.46
C LEU A 173 -18.13 -24.03 -0.81
N ALA A 174 -17.49 -24.71 0.15
CA ALA A 174 -16.99 -26.07 -0.02
C ALA A 174 -18.10 -27.12 -0.17
N LYS A 175 -19.19 -27.01 0.60
CA LYS A 175 -20.35 -27.91 0.49
C LYS A 175 -21.05 -27.82 -0.87
N ALA A 176 -21.28 -26.60 -1.38
CA ALA A 176 -21.93 -26.38 -2.68
C ALA A 176 -21.14 -27.00 -3.86
N SER A 177 -19.84 -27.18 -3.66
CA SER A 177 -18.90 -27.77 -4.62
C SER A 177 -18.63 -29.26 -4.35
N GLY A 178 -19.40 -29.88 -3.45
CA GLY A 178 -19.32 -31.33 -3.18
C GLY A 178 -18.07 -31.77 -2.42
N LEU A 179 -17.33 -30.86 -1.78
CA LEU A 179 -16.12 -31.23 -1.06
C LEU A 179 -16.42 -31.85 0.30
N PRO A 180 -15.83 -33.03 0.60
CA PRO A 180 -15.90 -33.61 1.94
C PRO A 180 -15.08 -32.76 2.91
N LEU A 181 -15.73 -32.28 3.97
CA LEU A 181 -15.11 -31.44 5.00
C LEU A 181 -14.83 -32.25 6.27
N PRO A 182 -13.57 -32.37 6.71
CA PRO A 182 -13.23 -32.97 8.00
C PRO A 182 -13.91 -32.22 9.16
N LYS A 183 -14.39 -32.96 10.17
CA LYS A 183 -14.88 -32.36 11.41
C LYS A 183 -13.71 -31.64 12.11
N GLY A 184 -13.87 -30.35 12.39
CA GLY A 184 -12.86 -29.56 13.10
C GLY A 184 -11.73 -28.99 12.22
N ILE A 185 -11.85 -28.99 10.89
CA ILE A 185 -10.84 -28.40 10.00
C ILE A 185 -10.53 -26.93 10.38
N ALA A 186 -9.24 -26.61 10.53
CA ALA A 186 -8.79 -25.26 10.82
C ALA A 186 -8.98 -24.35 9.61
N LYS A 187 -9.22 -23.05 9.85
CA LYS A 187 -9.45 -22.06 8.79
C LYS A 187 -8.34 -22.06 7.72
N PRO A 188 -7.03 -22.09 8.05
CA PRO A 188 -5.97 -22.10 7.03
C PRO A 188 -6.01 -23.35 6.12
N ASP A 189 -6.32 -24.52 6.68
CA ASP A 189 -6.37 -25.76 5.92
C ASP A 189 -7.62 -25.84 5.04
N LEU A 190 -8.74 -25.29 5.53
CA LEU A 190 -9.95 -25.13 4.73
C LEU A 190 -9.71 -24.21 3.52
N ILE A 191 -8.94 -23.13 3.71
CA ILE A 191 -8.55 -22.23 2.62
C ILE A 191 -7.72 -22.98 1.58
N LYS A 192 -6.66 -23.71 2.00
CA LYS A 192 -5.83 -24.51 1.09
C LYS A 192 -6.65 -25.53 0.29
N LEU A 193 -7.58 -26.21 0.96
CA LEU A 193 -8.45 -27.19 0.32
C LEU A 193 -9.35 -26.54 -0.74
N ILE A 194 -9.92 -25.38 -0.42
CA ILE A 194 -10.75 -24.60 -1.35
C ILE A 194 -9.93 -24.17 -2.57
N VAL A 195 -8.77 -23.57 -2.35
CA VAL A 195 -7.88 -23.10 -3.42
C VAL A 195 -7.48 -24.24 -4.36
N THR A 196 -7.04 -25.37 -3.81
CA THR A 196 -6.56 -26.52 -4.60
C THR A 196 -7.67 -27.07 -5.50
N ASN A 197 -8.88 -27.21 -4.95
CA ASN A 197 -10.00 -27.79 -5.68
C ASN A 197 -10.66 -26.77 -6.63
N ALA A 198 -10.70 -25.49 -6.29
CA ALA A 198 -11.16 -24.43 -7.19
C ALA A 198 -10.29 -24.35 -8.44
N ARG A 199 -8.96 -24.41 -8.30
CA ARG A 199 -8.03 -24.45 -9.44
C ARG A 199 -8.25 -25.67 -10.33
N ARG A 200 -8.41 -26.85 -9.73
CA ARG A 200 -8.71 -28.07 -10.46
C ARG A 200 -10.03 -27.96 -11.23
N VAL A 201 -11.09 -27.46 -10.61
CA VAL A 201 -12.37 -27.26 -11.30
C VAL A 201 -12.24 -26.26 -12.44
N HIS A 202 -11.53 -25.15 -12.22
CA HIS A 202 -11.31 -24.13 -13.24
C HIS A 202 -10.47 -24.64 -14.43
N SER A 203 -9.45 -25.45 -14.19
CA SER A 203 -8.61 -26.03 -15.25
C SER A 203 -9.39 -27.00 -16.14
N HIS A 204 -10.37 -27.73 -15.59
CA HIS A 204 -11.25 -28.62 -16.36
C HIS A 204 -12.29 -27.84 -17.20
N ILE A 205 -12.56 -26.58 -16.89
CA ILE A 205 -13.48 -25.72 -17.65
C ILE A 205 -12.74 -25.03 -18.81
N LEU A 206 -11.46 -24.70 -18.63
CA LEU A 206 -10.62 -24.08 -19.67
C LEU A 206 -10.07 -25.07 -20.70
N TYR A 207 -9.99 -26.36 -20.36
CA TYR A 207 -9.53 -27.43 -21.24
C TYR A 207 -10.53 -28.60 -21.20
N PRO A 208 -11.66 -28.52 -21.93
CA PRO A 208 -12.61 -29.62 -22.07
C PRO A 208 -12.07 -30.77 -22.93
#